data_AF-A0A940VIV3-F1
#
_entry.id   AF-A0A940VIV3-F1
#
_cell.length_a   1.000
_cell.length_b   1.000
_cell.length_c   1.000
_cell.angle_alpha   90.00
_cell.angle_beta   90.00
_cell.angle_gamma   90.00
#
_symmetry.space_group_name_H-M   'P 1'
#
loop_
_entity.id
_entity.type
_entity.pdbx_description
1 polymer ?
#
loop_
_entity_poly.entity_id
_entity_poly.type
_entity_poly.pdbx_seq_one_letter_code
_entity_poly.pdbx_strand_id
1 'polypeptide(L)'
;MNIRERIEELELKILSPLAAKSRDAKRDLVEKECEFRTAYQRDRDRIIHCKAFRRLKHKTQVYISPGDHYRTRMTHSLETAQISRTIARGLMLNEDLVEAIALGHDVGHTPFGHAGEEALGEILGHFAHNEQSLRVVTYLEKSGQGLNLTQAVKDGIVNHTGPNTPETLEGNIVRIGDRIAYLCHDYDDGIRAGLLSSSDLPGNIAKVLGSKPSDMITVMVADMIEVSARAGVVQLSPPVQQAMDEFRQFMFASVYKSTKLDDERRKAKYVIHKLYEYYIDHPEALPREFIDRENQWDMRTTIVDYIAGLTDLYAIYLFKNLFVPPSGIITR
;
A
#
# COMPACT_ATOMS: atom_id res chain seq x y z
N MET A 1 0.63 29.39 -23.70
CA MET A 1 0.05 28.38 -22.79
C MET A 1 0.47 27.00 -23.25
N ASN A 2 1.25 26.27 -22.45
CA ASN A 2 1.68 24.89 -22.75
C ASN A 2 0.57 23.86 -22.41
N ILE A 3 0.83 22.57 -22.65
CA ILE A 3 -0.17 21.50 -22.45
C ILE A 3 -0.53 21.36 -20.98
N ARG A 4 0.46 21.40 -20.08
CA ARG A 4 0.21 21.35 -18.63
C ARG A 4 -0.70 22.49 -18.18
N GLU A 5 -0.38 23.74 -18.53
CA GLU A 5 -1.16 24.92 -18.14
C GLU A 5 -2.62 24.81 -18.62
N ARG A 6 -2.85 24.25 -19.81
CA ARG A 6 -4.22 23.97 -20.32
C ARG A 6 -4.97 22.97 -19.44
N ILE A 7 -4.31 21.90 -18.99
CA ILE A 7 -4.92 20.90 -18.10
C ILE A 7 -5.23 21.54 -16.75
N GLU A 8 -4.28 22.29 -16.19
CA GLU A 8 -4.47 23.01 -14.92
C GLU A 8 -5.59 24.06 -14.99
N GLU A 9 -5.82 24.70 -16.15
CA GLU A 9 -6.97 25.59 -16.36
C GLU A 9 -8.30 24.84 -16.48
N LEU A 10 -8.29 23.64 -17.07
CA LEU A 10 -9.47 22.79 -17.11
C LEU A 10 -9.84 22.30 -15.71
N GLU A 11 -8.86 21.90 -14.88
CA GLU A 11 -9.09 21.51 -13.48
C GLU A 11 -9.83 22.58 -12.67
N LEU A 12 -9.58 23.87 -12.92
CA LEU A 12 -10.29 24.97 -12.28
C LEU A 12 -11.75 25.10 -12.71
N LYS A 13 -12.07 24.66 -13.93
CA LYS A 13 -13.41 24.79 -14.51
C LYS A 13 -14.29 23.58 -14.21
N ILE A 14 -13.70 22.38 -14.19
CA ILE A 14 -14.47 21.13 -14.18
C ILE A 14 -14.44 20.40 -12.82
N LEU A 15 -13.36 20.55 -12.04
CA LEU A 15 -13.28 19.88 -10.75
C LEU A 15 -14.02 20.70 -9.69
N SER A 16 -14.57 20.00 -8.71
CA SER A 16 -15.19 20.58 -7.51
C SER A 16 -14.30 21.67 -6.89
N PRO A 17 -14.88 22.73 -6.30
CA PRO A 17 -14.12 23.72 -5.52
C PRO A 17 -13.35 23.10 -4.35
N LEU A 18 -13.78 21.94 -3.86
CA LEU A 18 -13.12 21.20 -2.77
C LEU A 18 -11.97 20.30 -3.26
N ALA A 19 -11.81 20.14 -4.57
CA ALA A 19 -10.77 19.30 -5.16
C ALA A 19 -9.39 19.96 -5.05
N ALA A 20 -8.37 19.17 -4.74
CA ALA A 20 -6.99 19.63 -4.82
C ALA A 20 -6.64 19.95 -6.29
N LYS A 21 -6.07 21.12 -6.54
CA LYS A 21 -5.65 21.53 -7.88
C LYS A 21 -4.17 21.26 -8.08
N SER A 22 -3.80 20.75 -9.26
CA SER A 22 -2.41 20.42 -9.56
C SER A 22 -1.49 21.66 -9.57
N ARG A 23 -2.03 22.82 -9.96
CA ARG A 23 -1.29 24.10 -9.98
C ARG A 23 -0.88 24.61 -8.60
N ASP A 24 -1.60 24.19 -7.55
CA ASP A 24 -1.36 24.63 -6.17
C ASP A 24 -0.48 23.62 -5.40
N ALA A 25 -0.07 22.54 -6.05
CA ALA A 25 0.70 21.47 -5.44
C ALA A 25 2.12 21.93 -5.09
N LYS A 26 2.56 21.61 -3.87
CA LYS A 26 3.87 22.00 -3.35
C LYS A 26 4.82 20.82 -3.26
N ARG A 27 6.11 21.06 -3.46
CA ARG A 27 7.22 20.10 -3.29
C ARG A 27 8.24 20.68 -2.33
N ASP A 28 9.00 19.82 -1.66
CA ASP A 28 10.08 20.28 -0.77
C ASP A 28 11.25 20.84 -1.59
N LEU A 29 11.59 20.19 -2.71
CA LEU A 29 12.61 20.66 -3.63
C LEU A 29 11.96 21.23 -4.88
N VAL A 30 12.20 22.52 -5.12
CA VAL A 30 11.73 23.22 -6.32
C VAL A 30 12.41 22.63 -7.55
N GLU A 31 11.61 22.34 -8.57
CA GLU A 31 12.08 21.80 -9.84
C GLU A 31 11.37 22.49 -10.99
N LYS A 32 11.99 22.47 -12.18
CA LYS A 32 11.36 23.00 -13.38
C LYS A 32 10.05 22.24 -13.65
N GLU A 33 8.98 22.98 -13.90
CA GLU A 33 7.68 22.43 -14.25
C GLU A 33 7.73 21.74 -15.62
N CYS A 34 6.91 20.70 -15.80
CA CYS A 34 6.86 19.96 -17.06
C CYS A 34 5.93 20.69 -18.03
N GLU A 35 6.28 20.78 -19.31
CA GLU A 35 5.43 21.44 -20.31
C GLU A 35 4.17 20.64 -20.65
N PHE A 36 4.13 19.35 -20.27
CA PHE A 36 3.09 18.39 -20.67
C PHE A 36 2.25 17.85 -19.51
N ARG A 37 2.89 17.53 -18.37
CA ARG A 37 2.26 16.80 -17.27
C ARG A 37 2.07 17.71 -16.06
N THR A 38 0.91 17.58 -15.41
CA THR A 38 0.62 18.25 -14.14
C THR A 38 1.48 17.72 -12.99
N ALA A 39 1.48 18.41 -11.85
CA ALA A 39 2.27 18.00 -10.69
C ALA A 39 1.92 16.57 -10.21
N TYR A 40 0.64 16.23 -10.14
CA TYR A 40 0.19 14.90 -9.69
C TYR A 40 0.43 13.81 -10.74
N GLN A 41 0.30 14.11 -12.04
CA GLN A 41 0.70 13.18 -13.12
C GLN A 41 2.18 12.81 -13.03
N ARG A 42 3.04 13.79 -12.75
CA ARG A 42 4.48 13.53 -12.54
C ARG A 42 4.73 12.64 -11.33
N ASP A 43 3.96 12.81 -10.25
CA ASP A 43 4.09 11.99 -9.04
C ASP A 43 3.69 10.55 -9.30
N ARG A 44 2.54 10.33 -9.93
CA ARG A 44 2.09 9.01 -10.38
C ARG A 44 3.18 8.32 -11.21
N ASP A 45 3.70 9.00 -12.22
CA ASP A 45 4.70 8.41 -13.11
C ASP A 45 6.00 8.08 -12.37
N ARG A 46 6.42 8.92 -11.41
CA ARG A 46 7.60 8.63 -10.56
C ARG A 46 7.40 7.39 -9.70
N ILE A 47 6.20 7.21 -9.13
CA ILE A 47 5.86 6.05 -8.32
C ILE A 47 5.85 4.79 -9.18
N ILE A 48 5.14 4.79 -10.31
CA ILE A 48 5.06 3.64 -11.22
C ILE A 48 6.45 3.16 -11.66
N HIS A 49 7.37 4.10 -11.92
CA HIS A 49 8.72 3.77 -12.38
C HIS A 49 9.73 3.47 -11.26
N CYS A 50 9.37 3.61 -9.97
CA CYS A 50 10.32 3.39 -8.87
C CYS A 50 10.63 1.89 -8.67
N LYS A 51 11.73 1.57 -7.97
CA LYS A 51 12.10 0.17 -7.71
C LYS A 51 11.11 -0.48 -6.74
N ALA A 52 10.72 0.24 -5.69
CA ALA A 52 9.78 -0.25 -4.67
C ALA A 52 8.43 -0.67 -5.26
N PHE A 53 7.83 0.13 -6.14
CA PHE A 53 6.57 -0.22 -6.80
C PHE A 53 6.71 -1.50 -7.63
N ARG A 54 7.80 -1.65 -8.39
CA ARG A 54 8.09 -2.89 -9.14
C ARG A 54 8.21 -4.12 -8.23
N ARG A 55 8.76 -3.96 -7.03
CA ARG A 55 8.89 -5.05 -6.05
C ARG A 55 7.55 -5.52 -5.50
N LEU A 56 6.51 -4.69 -5.52
CA LEU A 56 5.16 -5.09 -5.09
C LEU A 56 4.59 -6.28 -5.89
N LYS A 57 5.07 -6.49 -7.13
CA LYS A 57 4.76 -7.69 -7.94
C LYS A 57 5.18 -8.99 -7.26
N HIS A 58 6.20 -8.94 -6.41
CA HIS A 58 6.81 -10.09 -5.75
C HIS A 58 6.64 -10.03 -4.23
N LYS A 59 5.61 -9.32 -3.76
CA LYS A 59 5.15 -9.32 -2.37
C LYS A 59 3.72 -9.80 -2.31
N THR A 60 3.47 -10.81 -1.49
CA THR A 60 2.12 -11.33 -1.23
C THR A 60 1.28 -10.29 -0.47
N GLN A 61 -0.02 -10.24 -0.78
CA GLN A 61 -0.97 -9.42 -0.04
C GLN A 61 -1.25 -10.04 1.34
N VAL A 62 -2.02 -11.13 1.38
CA VAL A 62 -2.38 -11.86 2.61
C VAL A 62 -1.82 -13.28 2.65
N TYR A 63 -1.81 -13.97 1.52
CA TYR A 63 -1.50 -15.40 1.48
C TYR A 63 -0.05 -15.62 1.06
N ILE A 64 0.76 -16.11 2.02
CA ILE A 64 2.17 -16.43 1.82
C ILE A 64 2.25 -17.73 1.02
N SER A 65 2.22 -17.59 -0.31
CA SER A 65 2.29 -18.66 -1.32
C SER A 65 1.07 -19.56 -1.45
N PRO A 66 0.10 -19.12 -2.28
CA PRO A 66 -0.69 -20.08 -3.04
C PRO A 66 -0.75 -19.68 -4.52
N GLY A 67 -0.48 -20.63 -5.43
CA GLY A 67 -0.83 -20.61 -6.86
C GLY A 67 -0.49 -19.38 -7.75
N ASP A 68 -0.86 -19.49 -9.03
CA ASP A 68 -0.59 -18.47 -10.05
C ASP A 68 -1.60 -17.30 -10.05
N HIS A 69 -2.66 -17.39 -9.24
CA HIS A 69 -3.84 -16.51 -9.36
C HIS A 69 -4.13 -15.64 -8.15
N TYR A 70 -3.25 -15.63 -7.15
CA TYR A 70 -3.45 -14.82 -5.95
C TYR A 70 -2.95 -13.40 -6.13
N ARG A 71 -3.60 -12.47 -5.45
CA ARG A 71 -3.26 -11.06 -5.54
C ARG A 71 -1.93 -10.78 -4.86
N THR A 72 -1.13 -10.00 -5.56
CA THR A 72 0.10 -9.40 -5.03
C THR A 72 -0.22 -8.00 -4.53
N ARG A 73 0.71 -7.37 -3.81
CA ARG A 73 0.55 -5.96 -3.43
C ARG A 73 0.40 -5.05 -4.64
N MET A 74 1.04 -5.38 -5.77
CA MET A 74 0.89 -4.59 -6.99
C MET A 74 -0.54 -4.65 -7.52
N THR A 75 -1.16 -5.83 -7.56
CA THR A 75 -2.56 -5.94 -8.02
C THR A 75 -3.51 -5.25 -7.06
N HIS A 76 -3.25 -5.35 -5.75
CA HIS A 76 -3.99 -4.61 -4.73
C HIS A 76 -3.93 -3.09 -4.97
N SER A 77 -2.72 -2.51 -5.10
CA SER A 77 -2.58 -1.07 -5.35
C SER A 77 -3.26 -0.62 -6.65
N LEU A 78 -3.28 -1.47 -7.68
CA LEU A 78 -3.98 -1.20 -8.94
C LEU A 78 -5.51 -1.22 -8.77
N GLU A 79 -6.05 -2.19 -8.03
CA GLU A 79 -7.47 -2.28 -7.69
C GLU A 79 -7.90 -1.07 -6.82
N THR A 80 -7.12 -0.74 -5.78
CA THR A 80 -7.32 0.44 -4.94
C THR A 80 -7.32 1.73 -5.77
N ALA A 81 -6.39 1.88 -6.72
CA ALA A 81 -6.35 3.02 -7.63
C ALA A 81 -7.61 3.08 -8.52
N GLN A 82 -8.06 1.95 -9.08
CA GLN A 82 -9.23 1.90 -9.96
C GLN A 82 -10.52 2.27 -9.21
N ILE A 83 -10.73 1.70 -8.02
CA ILE A 83 -11.88 1.98 -7.15
C ILE A 83 -11.87 3.45 -6.74
N SER A 84 -10.74 3.94 -6.24
CA SER A 84 -10.61 5.30 -5.73
C SER A 84 -10.80 6.34 -6.84
N ARG A 85 -10.26 6.10 -8.05
CA ARG A 85 -10.48 7.00 -9.20
C ARG A 85 -11.94 7.06 -9.65
N THR A 86 -12.67 5.95 -9.52
CA THR A 86 -14.10 5.92 -9.83
C THR A 86 -14.88 6.82 -8.87
N ILE A 87 -14.56 6.76 -7.58
CA ILE A 87 -15.15 7.63 -6.56
C ILE A 87 -14.77 9.10 -6.81
N ALA A 88 -13.49 9.37 -7.07
CA ALA A 88 -13.00 10.71 -7.34
C ALA A 88 -13.70 11.35 -8.54
N ARG A 89 -13.89 10.59 -9.62
CA ARG A 89 -14.61 11.04 -10.82
C ARG A 89 -16.08 11.35 -10.52
N GLY A 90 -16.75 10.50 -9.74
CA GLY A 90 -18.14 10.74 -9.32
C GLY A 90 -18.30 12.02 -8.48
N LEU A 91 -17.27 12.39 -7.73
CA LEU A 91 -17.23 13.59 -6.88
C LEU A 91 -16.57 14.80 -7.56
N MET A 92 -16.15 14.67 -8.82
CA MET A 92 -15.38 15.68 -9.56
C MET A 92 -14.12 16.14 -8.80
N LEU A 93 -13.42 15.21 -8.14
CA LEU A 93 -12.15 15.43 -7.46
C LEU A 93 -10.96 15.06 -8.36
N ASN A 94 -9.73 15.33 -7.91
CA ASN A 94 -8.54 15.15 -8.73
C ASN A 94 -8.14 13.66 -8.86
N GLU A 95 -8.44 13.05 -10.02
CA GLU A 95 -8.12 11.65 -10.29
C GLU A 95 -6.61 11.34 -10.26
N ASP A 96 -5.77 12.26 -10.73
CA ASP A 96 -4.32 12.03 -10.80
C ASP A 96 -3.69 12.04 -9.39
N LEU A 97 -4.21 12.87 -8.46
CA LEU A 97 -3.81 12.85 -7.06
C LEU A 97 -4.20 11.53 -6.38
N VAL A 98 -5.46 11.11 -6.56
CA VAL A 98 -5.96 9.84 -6.02
C VAL A 98 -5.14 8.66 -6.54
N GLU A 99 -4.85 8.63 -7.85
CA GLU A 99 -4.05 7.58 -8.46
C GLU A 99 -2.62 7.56 -7.91
N ALA A 100 -1.97 8.73 -7.78
CA ALA A 100 -0.62 8.80 -7.21
C ALA A 100 -0.58 8.30 -5.76
N ILE A 101 -1.54 8.69 -4.92
CA ILE A 101 -1.61 8.22 -3.53
C ILE A 101 -1.85 6.70 -3.48
N ALA A 102 -2.83 6.20 -4.23
CA ALA A 102 -3.18 4.78 -4.25
C ALA A 102 -2.04 3.88 -4.76
N LEU A 103 -1.25 4.33 -5.72
CA LEU A 103 -0.08 3.56 -6.18
C LEU A 103 1.11 3.64 -5.20
N GLY A 104 1.17 4.71 -4.40
CA GLY A 104 2.25 4.96 -3.45
C GLY A 104 2.02 4.44 -2.04
N HIS A 105 0.78 4.14 -1.63
CA HIS A 105 0.44 3.86 -0.23
C HIS A 105 1.19 2.63 0.33
N ASP A 106 1.46 1.66 -0.54
CA ASP A 106 1.89 0.32 -0.17
C ASP A 106 3.37 0.01 -0.49
N VAL A 107 4.11 0.97 -1.05
CA VAL A 107 5.50 0.76 -1.51
C VAL A 107 6.50 0.44 -0.39
N GLY A 108 6.16 0.76 0.85
CA GLY A 108 6.95 0.50 2.06
C GLY A 108 6.64 -0.81 2.75
N HIS A 109 5.68 -1.60 2.25
CA HIS A 109 5.32 -2.84 2.92
C HIS A 109 6.48 -3.82 2.94
N THR A 110 6.68 -4.51 4.05
CA THR A 110 7.71 -5.54 4.25
C THR A 110 7.45 -6.80 3.39
N PRO A 111 8.47 -7.66 3.20
CA PRO A 111 8.23 -9.03 2.75
C PRO A 111 7.24 -9.74 3.67
N PHE A 112 6.43 -10.64 3.12
CA PHE A 112 5.42 -11.44 3.83
C PHE A 112 4.27 -10.62 4.44
N GLY A 113 4.04 -9.40 3.96
CA GLY A 113 2.89 -8.59 4.36
C GLY A 113 2.87 -8.30 5.86
N HIS A 114 1.70 -8.47 6.50
CA HIS A 114 1.53 -8.17 7.93
C HIS A 114 2.50 -8.96 8.83
N ALA A 115 2.89 -10.18 8.45
CA ALA A 115 3.83 -10.97 9.24
C ALA A 115 5.21 -10.31 9.32
N GLY A 116 5.68 -9.69 8.23
CA GLY A 116 6.94 -8.97 8.22
C GLY A 116 6.88 -7.63 8.97
N GLU A 117 5.74 -6.93 8.88
CA GLU A 117 5.49 -5.70 9.65
C GLU A 117 5.45 -5.99 11.15
N GLU A 118 4.74 -7.04 11.56
CA GLU A 118 4.70 -7.49 12.96
C GLU A 118 6.09 -7.92 13.45
N ALA A 119 6.86 -8.62 12.61
CA ALA A 119 8.22 -9.02 12.95
C ALA A 119 9.16 -7.83 13.22
N LEU A 120 9.14 -6.83 12.34
CA LEU A 120 9.94 -5.62 12.56
C LEU A 120 9.40 -4.79 13.74
N GLY A 121 8.09 -4.79 13.98
CA GLY A 121 7.48 -4.20 15.17
C GLY A 121 7.97 -4.85 16.47
N GLU A 122 8.09 -6.17 16.52
CA GLU A 122 8.66 -6.91 17.67
C GLU A 122 10.12 -6.53 17.94
N ILE A 123 10.91 -6.28 16.88
CA ILE A 123 12.33 -5.93 16.97
C ILE A 123 12.54 -4.47 17.39
N LEU A 124 11.78 -3.55 16.80
CA LEU A 124 11.99 -2.10 16.94
C LEU A 124 11.11 -1.46 18.03
N GLY A 125 10.08 -2.17 18.48
CA GLY A 125 8.99 -1.64 19.31
C GLY A 125 7.88 -0.97 18.50
N HIS A 126 8.18 -0.45 17.31
CA HIS A 126 7.21 0.11 16.37
C HIS A 126 7.71 -0.01 14.93
N PHE A 127 6.83 -0.44 14.04
CA PHE A 127 7.03 -0.39 12.59
C PHE A 127 5.66 -0.30 11.93
N ALA A 128 5.51 0.63 10.98
CA ALA A 128 4.27 0.81 10.23
C ALA A 128 4.57 0.98 8.74
N HIS A 129 3.91 0.19 7.89
CA HIS A 129 4.18 0.20 6.45
C HIS A 129 3.92 1.56 5.79
N ASN A 130 2.95 2.34 6.28
CA ASN A 130 2.62 3.66 5.76
C ASN A 130 3.74 4.69 6.03
N GLU A 131 4.35 4.62 7.22
CA GLU A 131 5.54 5.43 7.57
C GLU A 131 6.74 5.01 6.70
N GLN A 132 6.91 3.70 6.49
CA GLN A 132 7.93 3.20 5.59
C GLN A 132 7.67 3.58 4.13
N SER A 133 6.42 3.63 3.66
CA SER A 133 6.05 4.08 2.32
C SER A 133 6.44 5.55 2.12
N LEU A 134 6.14 6.40 3.12
CA LEU A 134 6.60 7.79 3.12
C LEU A 134 8.13 7.87 3.09
N ARG A 135 8.82 7.06 3.89
CA ARG A 135 10.28 7.00 3.92
C ARG A 135 10.87 6.57 2.56
N VAL A 136 10.28 5.57 1.92
CA VAL A 136 10.68 5.08 0.59
C VAL A 136 10.61 6.19 -0.45
N VAL A 137 9.47 6.88 -0.55
CA VAL A 137 9.26 7.92 -1.56
C VAL A 137 10.00 9.22 -1.24
N THR A 138 10.34 9.47 0.03
CA THR A 138 11.02 10.70 0.45
C THR A 138 12.55 10.56 0.43
N TYR A 139 13.07 9.38 0.75
CA TYR A 139 14.52 9.22 0.98
C TYR A 139 15.15 8.02 0.27
N LEU A 140 14.46 6.88 0.09
CA LEU A 140 15.18 5.65 -0.30
C LEU A 140 15.30 5.46 -1.81
N GLU A 141 14.28 5.86 -2.57
CA GLU A 141 14.27 5.77 -4.02
C GLU A 141 15.30 6.71 -4.66
N LYS A 142 15.61 6.47 -5.94
CA LYS A 142 16.65 7.22 -6.70
C LYS A 142 17.98 7.31 -5.96
N SER A 143 18.46 6.18 -5.45
CA SER A 143 19.76 6.06 -4.80
C SER A 143 19.93 7.02 -3.62
N GLY A 144 18.91 7.17 -2.77
CA GLY A 144 18.99 8.01 -1.57
C GLY A 144 18.45 9.44 -1.74
N GLN A 145 17.94 9.80 -2.92
CA GLN A 145 17.44 11.16 -3.21
C GLN A 145 15.93 11.31 -3.01
N GLY A 146 15.20 10.20 -2.90
CA GLY A 146 13.75 10.19 -2.94
C GLY A 146 13.17 10.52 -4.31
N LEU A 147 11.84 10.52 -4.38
CA LEU A 147 11.08 10.84 -5.59
C LEU A 147 10.71 12.32 -5.68
N ASN A 148 10.96 13.12 -4.64
CA ASN A 148 10.55 14.53 -4.52
C ASN A 148 9.07 14.71 -4.88
N LEU A 149 8.17 13.89 -4.31
CA LEU A 149 6.73 13.96 -4.57
C LEU A 149 6.11 15.22 -3.98
N THR A 150 4.93 15.59 -4.44
CA THR A 150 4.14 16.68 -3.86
C THR A 150 3.72 16.35 -2.43
N GLN A 151 3.51 17.40 -1.62
CA GLN A 151 3.11 17.28 -0.22
C GLN A 151 1.77 16.55 -0.07
N ALA A 152 0.79 16.85 -0.92
CA ALA A 152 -0.51 16.17 -0.91
C ALA A 152 -0.40 14.66 -1.17
N VAL A 153 0.50 14.22 -2.06
CA VAL A 153 0.73 12.78 -2.29
C VAL A 153 1.40 12.13 -1.08
N LYS A 154 2.41 12.78 -0.49
CA LYS A 154 3.09 12.27 0.71
C LYS A 154 2.13 12.16 1.91
N ASP A 155 1.29 13.18 2.12
CA ASP A 155 0.24 13.19 3.15
C ASP A 155 -0.75 12.05 2.94
N GLY A 156 -1.28 11.91 1.73
CA GLY A 156 -2.18 10.81 1.40
C GLY A 156 -1.56 9.43 1.64
N ILE A 157 -0.29 9.24 1.28
CA ILE A 157 0.44 7.98 1.49
C ILE A 157 0.56 7.66 2.97
N VAL A 158 0.98 8.60 3.82
CA VAL A 158 1.20 8.29 5.24
C VAL A 158 -0.12 8.19 6.02
N ASN A 159 -1.15 8.95 5.63
CA ASN A 159 -2.41 9.04 6.38
C ASN A 159 -3.55 8.18 5.78
N HIS A 160 -3.28 7.35 4.76
CA HIS A 160 -4.29 6.40 4.24
C HIS A 160 -4.73 5.37 5.30
N THR A 161 -3.92 5.14 6.33
CA THR A 161 -4.20 4.27 7.47
C THR A 161 -3.84 4.96 8.79
N GLY A 162 -4.00 4.27 9.93
CA GLY A 162 -3.68 4.82 11.25
C GLY A 162 -4.68 5.85 11.78
N PRO A 163 -4.34 6.59 12.85
CA PRO A 163 -5.27 7.48 13.56
C PRO A 163 -5.50 8.82 12.85
N ASN A 164 -4.54 9.26 12.05
CA ASN A 164 -4.60 10.52 11.34
C ASN A 164 -5.52 10.40 10.11
N THR A 165 -5.95 11.56 9.61
CA THR A 165 -6.75 11.65 8.38
C THR A 165 -5.99 12.48 7.35
N PRO A 166 -6.02 12.10 6.06
CA PRO A 166 -5.42 12.92 5.00
C PRO A 166 -6.05 14.31 4.96
N GLU A 167 -5.26 15.30 4.56
CA GLU A 167 -5.71 16.70 4.45
C GLU A 167 -6.69 16.90 3.29
N THR A 168 -6.50 16.13 2.20
CA THR A 168 -7.30 16.24 0.98
C THR A 168 -8.47 15.27 0.97
N LEU A 169 -9.56 15.63 0.28
CA LEU A 169 -10.65 14.69 0.04
C LEU A 169 -10.16 13.51 -0.81
N GLU A 170 -9.24 13.74 -1.75
CA GLU A 170 -8.59 12.71 -2.54
C GLU A 170 -7.85 11.67 -1.68
N GLY A 171 -7.09 12.12 -0.67
CA GLY A 171 -6.46 11.21 0.28
C GLY A 171 -7.48 10.44 1.12
N ASN A 172 -8.56 11.10 1.56
CA ASN A 172 -9.65 10.43 2.28
C ASN A 172 -10.38 9.39 1.42
N ILE A 173 -10.47 9.62 0.10
CA ILE A 173 -10.97 8.60 -0.82
C ILE A 173 -10.08 7.38 -0.78
N VAL A 174 -8.76 7.53 -0.92
CA VAL A 174 -7.85 6.37 -0.91
C VAL A 174 -7.92 5.63 0.42
N ARG A 175 -8.03 6.33 1.54
CA ARG A 175 -8.20 5.73 2.87
C ARG A 175 -9.41 4.79 2.99
N ILE A 176 -10.55 5.14 2.39
CA ILE A 176 -11.75 4.27 2.39
C ILE A 176 -11.68 3.27 1.24
N GLY A 177 -11.24 3.69 0.06
CA GLY A 177 -11.10 2.88 -1.15
C GLY A 177 -10.15 1.70 -0.97
N ASP A 178 -9.08 1.87 -0.21
CA ASP A 178 -8.18 0.81 0.21
C ASP A 178 -8.93 -0.29 1.00
N ARG A 179 -9.79 0.11 1.96
CA ARG A 179 -10.62 -0.82 2.72
C ARG A 179 -11.63 -1.55 1.86
N ILE A 180 -12.26 -0.85 0.93
CA ILE A 180 -13.17 -1.47 -0.05
C ILE A 180 -12.42 -2.53 -0.85
N ALA A 181 -11.23 -2.20 -1.36
CA ALA A 181 -10.42 -3.10 -2.15
C ALA A 181 -10.02 -4.34 -1.34
N TYR A 182 -9.39 -4.15 -0.17
CA TYR A 182 -8.85 -5.29 0.56
C TYR A 182 -9.94 -6.21 1.14
N LEU A 183 -11.05 -5.66 1.62
CA LEU A 183 -12.11 -6.51 2.17
C LEU A 183 -12.72 -7.41 1.09
N CYS A 184 -12.97 -6.87 -0.09
CA CYS A 184 -13.63 -7.61 -1.16
C CYS A 184 -12.70 -8.67 -1.76
N HIS A 185 -11.43 -8.33 -1.97
CA HIS A 185 -10.52 -9.23 -2.66
C HIS A 185 -9.90 -10.31 -1.77
N ASP A 186 -9.73 -10.05 -0.48
CA ASP A 186 -9.22 -11.03 0.48
C ASP A 186 -10.32 -12.02 0.83
N TYR A 187 -11.58 -11.57 0.79
CA TYR A 187 -12.73 -12.45 0.87
C TYR A 187 -12.78 -13.41 -0.33
N ASP A 188 -12.57 -12.90 -1.55
CA ASP A 188 -12.51 -13.71 -2.77
C ASP A 188 -11.33 -14.71 -2.75
N ASP A 189 -10.13 -14.25 -2.40
CA ASP A 189 -8.94 -15.09 -2.29
C ASP A 189 -9.08 -16.11 -1.13
N GLY A 190 -9.76 -15.74 -0.04
CA GLY A 190 -10.06 -16.61 1.09
C GLY A 190 -11.03 -17.74 0.74
N ILE A 191 -12.04 -17.47 -0.10
CA ILE A 191 -12.90 -18.50 -0.67
C ILE A 191 -12.09 -19.42 -1.58
N ARG A 192 -11.27 -18.85 -2.46
CA ARG A 192 -10.43 -19.61 -3.40
C ARG A 192 -9.44 -20.53 -2.68
N ALA A 193 -8.88 -20.07 -1.55
CA ALA A 193 -7.99 -20.85 -0.69
C ALA A 193 -8.73 -21.92 0.16
N GLY A 194 -10.06 -21.99 0.13
CA GLY A 194 -10.83 -22.87 0.99
C GLY A 194 -10.76 -22.50 2.47
N LEU A 195 -10.34 -21.26 2.79
CA LEU A 195 -10.32 -20.74 4.14
C LEU A 195 -11.71 -20.25 4.57
N LEU A 196 -12.48 -19.77 3.61
CA LEU A 196 -13.86 -19.30 3.76
C LEU A 196 -14.78 -20.06 2.80
N SER A 197 -16.06 -20.14 3.16
CA SER A 197 -17.17 -20.45 2.28
C SER A 197 -18.04 -19.20 2.09
N SER A 198 -18.71 -19.07 0.95
CA SER A 198 -19.70 -17.99 0.75
C SER A 198 -20.82 -18.02 1.79
N SER A 199 -21.10 -19.20 2.36
CA SER A 199 -22.07 -19.37 3.46
C SER A 199 -21.61 -18.80 4.79
N ASP A 200 -20.32 -18.51 4.96
CA ASP A 200 -19.77 -18.00 6.22
C ASP A 200 -20.01 -16.50 6.39
N LEU A 201 -20.39 -15.81 5.31
CA LEU A 201 -20.61 -14.37 5.32
C LEU A 201 -21.81 -14.02 6.23
N PRO A 202 -21.62 -13.17 7.25
CA PRO A 202 -22.73 -12.76 8.11
C PRO A 202 -23.90 -12.17 7.33
N GLY A 203 -25.12 -12.57 7.70
CA GLY A 203 -26.33 -12.23 6.94
C GLY A 203 -26.59 -10.72 6.81
N ASN A 204 -26.15 -9.91 7.78
CA ASN A 204 -26.27 -8.45 7.68
C ASN A 204 -25.37 -7.87 6.59
N ILE A 205 -24.13 -8.36 6.48
CA ILE A 205 -23.20 -7.95 5.41
C ILE A 205 -23.79 -8.33 4.05
N ALA A 206 -24.24 -9.59 3.90
CA ALA A 206 -24.85 -10.07 2.67
C ALA A 206 -26.10 -9.27 2.25
N LYS A 207 -26.89 -8.81 3.23
CA LYS A 207 -28.09 -8.01 3.02
C LYS A 207 -27.78 -6.59 2.55
N VAL A 208 -26.74 -5.96 3.11
CA VAL A 208 -26.39 -4.56 2.81
C VAL A 208 -25.47 -4.45 1.60
N LEU A 209 -24.40 -5.25 1.54
CA LEU A 209 -23.35 -5.16 0.53
C LEU A 209 -23.52 -6.18 -0.60
N GLY A 210 -24.37 -7.20 -0.43
CA GLY A 210 -24.43 -8.34 -1.33
C GLY A 210 -23.45 -9.44 -0.94
N SER A 211 -23.48 -10.55 -1.70
CA SER A 211 -22.69 -11.76 -1.41
C SER A 211 -21.50 -11.97 -2.36
N LYS A 212 -21.44 -11.21 -3.46
CA LYS A 212 -20.34 -11.26 -4.42
C LYS A 212 -19.43 -10.04 -4.24
N PRO A 213 -18.11 -10.19 -4.37
CA PRO A 213 -17.17 -9.06 -4.31
C PRO A 213 -17.54 -7.91 -5.25
N SER A 214 -18.03 -8.20 -6.47
CA SER A 214 -18.47 -7.18 -7.43
C SER A 214 -19.65 -6.34 -6.92
N ASP A 215 -20.59 -6.98 -6.23
CA ASP A 215 -21.78 -6.31 -5.70
C ASP A 215 -21.38 -5.45 -4.50
N MET A 216 -20.51 -5.98 -3.63
CA MET A 216 -19.95 -5.28 -2.46
C MET A 216 -19.22 -3.99 -2.85
N ILE A 217 -18.32 -4.08 -3.84
CA ILE A 217 -17.61 -2.90 -4.38
C ILE A 217 -18.62 -1.91 -4.94
N THR A 218 -19.58 -2.38 -5.74
CA THR A 218 -20.58 -1.51 -6.38
C THR A 218 -21.41 -0.74 -5.35
N VAL A 219 -21.91 -1.42 -4.32
CA VAL A 219 -22.69 -0.79 -3.25
C VAL A 219 -21.86 0.25 -2.50
N MET A 220 -20.65 -0.11 -2.04
CA MET A 220 -19.81 0.80 -1.27
C MET A 220 -19.36 2.02 -2.08
N VAL A 221 -18.98 1.82 -3.35
CA VAL A 221 -18.58 2.92 -4.25
C VAL A 221 -19.75 3.85 -4.55
N ALA A 222 -20.93 3.30 -4.88
CA ALA A 222 -22.11 4.11 -5.19
C ALA A 222 -22.57 4.92 -3.97
N ASP A 223 -22.64 4.27 -2.79
CA ASP A 223 -23.01 4.92 -1.53
C ASP A 223 -22.05 6.07 -1.19
N MET A 224 -20.74 5.81 -1.27
CA MET A 224 -19.72 6.83 -0.99
C MET A 224 -19.85 8.03 -1.92
N ILE A 225 -20.08 7.82 -3.22
CA ILE A 225 -20.27 8.92 -4.18
C ILE A 225 -21.51 9.74 -3.81
N GLU A 226 -22.66 9.10 -3.60
CA GLU A 226 -23.92 9.81 -3.34
C GLU A 226 -23.92 10.56 -2.01
N VAL A 227 -23.41 9.93 -0.94
CA VAL A 227 -23.39 10.51 0.39
C VAL A 227 -22.37 11.65 0.47
N SER A 228 -21.18 11.45 -0.10
CA SER A 228 -20.14 12.49 -0.10
C SER A 228 -20.49 13.70 -0.96
N ALA A 229 -21.14 13.49 -2.11
CA ALA A 229 -21.60 14.59 -2.95
C ALA A 229 -22.55 15.55 -2.20
N ARG A 230 -23.41 15.01 -1.32
CA ARG A 230 -24.35 15.80 -0.52
C ARG A 230 -23.70 16.44 0.71
N ALA A 231 -22.75 15.76 1.33
CA ALA A 231 -22.16 16.20 2.59
C ALA A 231 -20.96 17.15 2.43
N GLY A 232 -20.30 17.15 1.27
CA GLY A 232 -19.06 17.90 1.06
C GLY A 232 -17.84 17.31 1.79
N VAL A 233 -17.97 16.09 2.31
CA VAL A 233 -16.91 15.32 2.98
C VAL A 233 -16.95 13.87 2.52
N VAL A 234 -15.80 13.20 2.56
CA VAL A 234 -15.67 11.78 2.16
C VAL A 234 -16.18 10.86 3.28
N GLN A 235 -17.27 10.14 3.03
CA GLN A 235 -17.91 9.27 4.02
C GLN A 235 -18.89 8.28 3.36
N LEU A 236 -19.23 7.22 4.09
CA LEU A 236 -20.30 6.28 3.76
C LEU A 236 -21.57 6.62 4.55
N SER A 237 -22.73 6.14 4.11
CA SER A 237 -23.95 6.17 4.91
C SER A 237 -23.79 5.30 6.16
N PRO A 238 -24.49 5.60 7.27
CA PRO A 238 -24.38 4.81 8.50
C PRO A 238 -24.63 3.29 8.30
N PRO A 239 -25.61 2.85 7.50
CA PRO A 239 -25.82 1.42 7.24
C PRO A 239 -24.64 0.75 6.50
N VAL A 240 -24.08 1.42 5.50
CA VAL A 240 -22.96 0.86 4.70
C VAL A 240 -21.66 0.88 5.51
N GLN A 241 -21.42 1.94 6.27
CA GLN A 241 -20.29 2.02 7.20
C GLN A 241 -20.34 0.89 8.24
N GLN A 242 -21.50 0.67 8.86
CA GLN A 242 -21.68 -0.43 9.82
C GLN A 242 -21.43 -1.80 9.16
N ALA A 243 -21.95 -2.03 7.96
CA ALA A 243 -21.73 -3.29 7.25
C ALA A 243 -20.25 -3.49 6.87
N MET A 244 -19.54 -2.43 6.48
CA MET A 244 -18.10 -2.48 6.21
C MET A 244 -17.30 -2.81 7.48
N ASP A 245 -17.66 -2.22 8.62
CA ASP A 245 -17.01 -2.50 9.91
C ASP A 245 -17.26 -3.94 10.38
N GLU A 246 -18.49 -4.44 10.25
CA GLU A 246 -18.83 -5.84 10.50
C GLU A 246 -18.05 -6.78 9.56
N PHE A 247 -17.94 -6.42 8.28
CA PHE A 247 -17.18 -7.20 7.30
C PHE A 247 -15.70 -7.26 7.64
N ARG A 248 -15.12 -6.13 8.06
CA ARG A 248 -13.75 -6.08 8.56
C ARG A 248 -13.57 -6.97 9.78
N GLN A 249 -14.46 -6.89 10.77
CA GLN A 249 -14.39 -7.75 11.95
C GLN A 249 -14.44 -9.24 11.60
N PHE A 250 -15.32 -9.63 10.67
CA PHE A 250 -15.40 -10.98 10.14
C PHE A 250 -14.09 -11.43 9.47
N MET A 251 -13.53 -10.61 8.57
CA MET A 251 -12.26 -10.94 7.90
C MET A 251 -11.09 -11.05 8.89
N PHE A 252 -11.06 -10.22 9.92
CA PHE A 252 -10.06 -10.35 11.00
C PHE A 252 -10.20 -11.64 11.78
N ALA A 253 -11.41 -12.05 12.15
CA ALA A 253 -11.63 -13.28 12.87
C ALA A 253 -11.31 -14.52 12.01
N SER A 254 -11.74 -14.54 10.75
CA SER A 254 -11.72 -15.73 9.91
C SER A 254 -10.45 -15.90 9.07
N VAL A 255 -9.76 -14.80 8.73
CA VAL A 255 -8.55 -14.81 7.87
C VAL A 255 -7.34 -14.23 8.59
N TYR A 256 -7.38 -12.96 9.01
CA TYR A 256 -6.18 -12.29 9.53
C TYR A 256 -5.73 -12.81 10.90
N LYS A 257 -6.60 -13.43 11.70
CA LYS A 257 -6.25 -14.13 12.96
C LYS A 257 -6.49 -15.64 12.90
N SER A 258 -6.63 -16.18 11.68
CA SER A 258 -6.87 -17.61 11.50
C SER A 258 -5.65 -18.43 11.91
N THR A 259 -5.87 -19.43 12.76
CA THR A 259 -4.82 -20.37 13.17
C THR A 259 -4.31 -21.23 12.01
N LYS A 260 -5.09 -21.33 10.92
CA LYS A 260 -4.71 -22.06 9.70
C LYS A 260 -3.47 -21.49 9.01
N LEU A 261 -3.09 -20.23 9.30
CA LEU A 261 -1.93 -19.55 8.71
C LEU A 261 -0.82 -19.27 9.73
N ASP A 262 -0.94 -19.78 10.95
CA ASP A 262 0.01 -19.48 12.04
C ASP A 262 1.41 -20.03 11.75
N ASP A 263 1.49 -21.21 11.16
CA ASP A 263 2.78 -21.83 10.85
C ASP A 263 3.54 -21.06 9.76
N GLU A 264 2.85 -20.62 8.70
CA GLU A 264 3.42 -19.77 7.66
C GLU A 264 3.87 -18.43 8.22
N ARG A 265 3.03 -17.78 9.05
CA ARG A 265 3.36 -16.51 9.70
C ARG A 265 4.56 -16.64 10.62
N ARG A 266 4.61 -17.69 11.43
CA ARG A 266 5.75 -17.97 12.32
C ARG A 266 7.05 -18.16 11.52
N LYS A 267 7.01 -18.89 10.40
CA LYS A 267 8.16 -19.05 9.50
C LYS A 267 8.58 -17.72 8.87
N ALA A 268 7.62 -16.91 8.40
CA ALA A 268 7.89 -15.60 7.82
C ALA A 268 8.55 -14.64 8.84
N LYS A 269 8.00 -14.54 10.06
CA LYS A 269 8.61 -13.78 11.16
C LYS A 269 10.02 -14.27 11.45
N TYR A 270 10.22 -15.59 11.55
CA TYR A 270 11.54 -16.18 11.80
C TYR A 270 12.58 -15.79 10.73
N VAL A 271 12.18 -15.76 9.46
CA VAL A 271 13.06 -15.29 8.37
C VAL A 271 13.46 -13.82 8.59
N ILE A 272 12.51 -12.94 8.91
CA ILE A 272 12.79 -11.52 9.14
C ILE A 272 13.71 -11.32 10.35
N HIS A 273 13.43 -11.98 11.48
CA HIS A 273 14.28 -11.91 12.68
C HIS A 273 15.70 -12.35 12.39
N LYS A 274 15.87 -13.48 11.70
CA LYS A 274 17.21 -13.99 11.38
C LYS A 274 17.97 -13.09 10.42
N LEU A 275 17.31 -12.54 9.40
CA LEU A 275 17.94 -11.56 8.51
C LEU A 275 18.36 -10.31 9.28
N TYR A 276 17.52 -9.80 10.18
CA TYR A 276 17.85 -8.64 11.01
C TYR A 276 19.05 -8.91 11.92
N GLU A 277 19.03 -10.00 12.69
CA GLU A 277 20.13 -10.42 13.58
C GLU A 277 21.45 -10.52 12.80
N TYR A 278 21.43 -11.17 11.62
CA TYR A 278 22.63 -11.32 10.81
C TYR A 278 23.21 -9.99 10.34
N TYR A 279 22.39 -9.04 9.86
CA TYR A 279 22.92 -7.76 9.41
C TYR A 279 23.34 -6.83 10.56
N ILE A 280 22.83 -7.05 11.77
CA ILE A 280 23.35 -6.39 12.97
C ILE A 280 24.75 -6.89 13.31
N ASP A 281 24.97 -8.21 13.25
CA ASP A 281 26.27 -8.83 13.55
C ASP A 281 27.28 -8.65 12.40
N HIS A 282 26.81 -8.51 11.16
CA HIS A 282 27.59 -8.40 9.93
C HIS A 282 27.15 -7.21 9.04
N PRO A 283 27.27 -5.96 9.52
CA PRO A 283 26.83 -4.78 8.75
C PRO A 283 27.54 -4.64 7.40
N GLU A 284 28.78 -5.15 7.27
CA GLU A 284 29.55 -5.18 6.03
C GLU A 284 28.93 -6.05 4.93
N ALA A 285 28.00 -6.96 5.30
CA ALA A 285 27.30 -7.81 4.34
C ALA A 285 26.11 -7.11 3.67
N LEU A 286 25.72 -5.92 4.13
CA LEU A 286 24.69 -5.12 3.46
C LEU A 286 25.16 -4.69 2.08
N PRO A 287 24.25 -4.47 1.11
CA PRO A 287 24.64 -3.86 -0.14
C PRO A 287 25.26 -2.48 0.08
N ARG A 288 26.32 -2.16 -0.65
CA ARG A 288 27.06 -0.90 -0.51
C ARG A 288 26.16 0.35 -0.58
N GLU A 289 25.13 0.33 -1.43
CA GLU A 289 24.17 1.45 -1.55
C GLU A 289 23.39 1.74 -0.25
N PHE A 290 23.31 0.79 0.68
CA PHE A 290 22.73 0.94 2.01
C PHE A 290 23.80 1.33 3.03
N ILE A 291 24.97 0.68 3.02
CA ILE A 291 26.10 1.03 3.89
C ILE A 291 26.46 2.52 3.77
N ASP A 292 26.49 3.05 2.54
CA ASP A 292 26.80 4.46 2.28
C ASP A 292 25.79 5.43 2.94
N ARG A 293 24.63 4.95 3.42
CA ARG A 293 23.56 5.72 4.07
C ARG A 293 23.63 5.69 5.60
N GLU A 294 24.49 4.86 6.20
CA GLU A 294 24.61 4.74 7.66
C GLU A 294 24.84 6.12 8.32
N ASN A 295 25.70 6.95 7.72
CA ASN A 295 26.00 8.29 8.22
C ASN A 295 24.78 9.22 8.28
N GLN A 296 23.72 8.92 7.53
CA GLN A 296 22.51 9.74 7.48
C GLN A 296 21.42 9.25 8.45
N TRP A 297 21.31 7.93 8.68
CA TRP A 297 20.14 7.35 9.37
C TRP A 297 20.48 6.29 10.43
N ASP A 298 21.75 6.09 10.78
CA ASP A 298 22.23 4.97 11.60
C ASP A 298 22.09 3.58 10.94
N MET A 299 22.82 2.61 11.49
CA MET A 299 22.89 1.25 10.96
C MET A 299 21.59 0.48 11.16
N ARG A 300 20.89 0.66 12.30
CA ARG A 300 19.65 -0.09 12.57
C ARG A 300 18.57 0.30 11.57
N THR A 301 18.39 1.59 11.32
CA THR A 301 17.43 2.07 10.33
C THR A 301 17.82 1.63 8.93
N THR A 302 19.12 1.64 8.60
CA THR A 302 19.63 1.17 7.30
C THR A 302 19.33 -0.31 7.06
N ILE A 303 19.47 -1.17 8.08
CA ILE A 303 19.11 -2.59 8.03
C ILE A 303 17.61 -2.76 7.82
N VAL A 304 16.79 -2.01 8.56
CA VAL A 304 15.33 -2.03 8.43
C VAL A 304 14.91 -1.62 7.02
N ASP A 305 15.49 -0.55 6.47
CA ASP A 305 15.22 -0.09 5.10
C ASP A 305 15.57 -1.16 4.06
N TYR A 306 16.67 -1.87 4.26
CA TYR A 306 17.07 -2.97 3.39
C TYR A 306 16.07 -4.13 3.47
N ILE A 307 15.77 -4.62 4.68
CA ILE A 307 14.90 -5.77 4.92
C ILE A 307 13.47 -5.49 4.45
N ALA A 308 12.90 -4.35 4.83
CA ALA A 308 11.57 -3.93 4.37
C ALA A 308 11.53 -3.79 2.83
N GLY A 309 12.65 -3.41 2.22
CA GLY A 309 12.81 -3.29 0.78
C GLY A 309 12.88 -4.61 0.00
N LEU A 310 13.05 -5.77 0.65
CA LEU A 310 13.18 -7.06 -0.04
C LEU A 310 11.84 -7.52 -0.66
N THR A 311 11.91 -8.47 -1.58
CA THR A 311 10.74 -9.25 -2.04
C THR A 311 10.67 -10.55 -1.25
N ASP A 312 9.51 -11.21 -1.22
CA ASP A 312 9.33 -12.44 -0.43
C ASP A 312 10.31 -13.53 -0.85
N LEU A 313 10.42 -13.78 -2.16
CA LEU A 313 11.32 -14.78 -2.73
C LEU A 313 12.79 -14.44 -2.47
N TYR A 314 13.15 -13.16 -2.52
CA TYR A 314 14.54 -12.75 -2.27
C TYR A 314 14.90 -12.83 -0.79
N ALA A 315 13.97 -12.51 0.12
CA ALA A 315 14.15 -12.73 1.55
C ALA A 315 14.35 -14.22 1.89
N ILE A 316 13.55 -15.11 1.28
CA ILE A 316 13.73 -16.57 1.40
C ILE A 316 15.07 -17.02 0.84
N TYR A 317 15.49 -16.49 -0.31
CA TYR A 317 16.78 -16.81 -0.93
C TYR A 317 17.95 -16.41 -0.03
N LEU A 318 17.94 -15.18 0.51
CA LEU A 318 18.96 -14.72 1.44
C LEU A 318 19.02 -15.60 2.68
N PHE A 319 17.86 -15.89 3.28
CA PHE A 319 17.78 -16.76 4.44
C PHE A 319 18.38 -18.15 4.16
N LYS A 320 18.04 -18.77 3.03
CA LYS A 320 18.61 -20.07 2.65
C LYS A 320 20.12 -20.01 2.51
N ASN A 321 20.65 -19.01 1.82
CA ASN A 321 22.09 -18.90 1.60
C ASN A 321 22.89 -18.62 2.87
N LEU A 322 22.31 -17.86 3.80
CA LEU A 322 23.00 -17.44 5.03
C LEU A 322 22.94 -18.51 6.14
N PHE A 323 21.83 -19.25 6.24
CA PHE A 323 21.57 -20.12 7.40
C PHE A 323 21.42 -21.60 7.07
N VAL A 324 21.24 -21.96 5.79
CA VAL A 324 21.06 -23.37 5.40
C VAL A 324 22.35 -23.84 4.71
N PRO A 325 23.07 -24.82 5.30
CA PRO A 325 24.25 -25.38 4.66
C PRO A 325 23.91 -25.97 3.28
N PRO A 326 24.82 -25.87 2.29
CA PRO A 326 24.61 -26.51 1.00
C PRO A 326 24.45 -28.02 1.20
N SER A 327 23.30 -28.55 0.79
CA SER A 327 22.99 -29.98 0.86
C SER A 327 23.49 -30.65 -0.43
N GLY A 328 24.75 -31.04 -0.42
CA GLY A 328 25.42 -31.77 -1.50
C GLY A 328 26.82 -32.17 -1.06
N ILE A 329 27.32 -33.34 -1.51
CA ILE A 329 28.69 -33.76 -1.22
C ILE A 329 29.63 -32.71 -1.79
N ILE A 330 30.34 -32.00 -0.91
CA ILE A 330 31.55 -31.27 -1.26
C ILE A 330 32.55 -32.34 -1.71
N THR A 331 32.52 -32.68 -2.99
CA THR A 331 33.64 -33.38 -3.62
C THR A 331 34.71 -32.32 -3.80
N ARG A 332 35.80 -32.54 -3.07
CA ARG A 332 36.92 -31.62 -2.84
C ARG A 332 37.51 -31.01 -4.09
#